data_AF-A0A815QUS7-F1
#
_entry.id   AF-A0A815QUS7-F1
#
_cell.length_a   1.000
_cell.length_b   1.000
_cell.length_c   1.000
_cell.angle_alpha   90.00
_cell.angle_beta   90.00
_cell.angle_gamma   90.00
#
_symmetry.space_group_name_H-M   'P 1'
#
loop_
_entity.id
_entity.type
_entity.pdbx_description
1 polymer ?
#
loop_
_entity_poly.entity_id
_entity_poly.type
_entity_poly.pdbx_seq_one_letter_code
_entity_poly.pdbx_strand_id
1 'polypeptide(L)'
;MSTKTDDYSLDEERIVDIKQHEDYLYCSICRNPLWKPVSCKACEKTFCRQCIQQWLSQKDCNRCPFNCKYEEKRCSPLLNSLLSKVRVICQYKDFGCQQIILYESLEKHEMECDYQTEQCHGCKKELLMKDLKQHEEYCDQILVHCDLCHCNIKQPQMKCHVVDCFKKQLKLARTDLTRLMEKYENENKSALKTIHQTTQRLQEQYRILNSSIVNDTNELNCDLVKVKSTLAEFQASIKILQNTSHAQSMLLSKFTTIGSEVETSIKTNDNRFQAVDQRINETIQSIDKDRSRVHTLQTRIQTFSDKTAEQINTLESRFQLLNDQLQQMESTVEELSNKLQYAIFAIIAIVAIVICAICIKCSTLVITVTILVIFLCIVLELKDDERS
;
A
#
# COMPACT_ATOMS: atom_id res chain seq x y z
N MET A 1 32.03 -95.54 4.75
CA MET A 1 31.25 -96.77 5.00
C MET A 1 31.71 -97.77 3.96
N SER A 2 32.59 -98.69 4.35
CA SER A 2 32.93 -99.84 3.52
C SER A 2 31.71 -100.73 3.48
N THR A 3 31.03 -100.79 2.34
CA THR A 3 29.95 -101.73 2.10
C THR A 3 30.51 -103.14 2.29
N LYS A 4 30.18 -103.78 3.41
CA LYS A 4 30.52 -105.18 3.74
C LYS A 4 29.88 -106.20 2.76
N THR A 5 29.37 -105.76 1.61
CA THR A 5 28.63 -106.55 0.62
C THR A 5 29.51 -107.18 -0.45
N ASP A 6 30.79 -106.83 -0.52
CA ASP A 6 31.66 -107.20 -1.64
C ASP A 6 32.51 -108.44 -1.38
N ASP A 7 32.32 -109.13 -0.24
CA ASP A 7 33.06 -110.33 0.16
C ASP A 7 32.13 -111.53 0.47
N TYR A 8 31.16 -111.76 -0.41
CA TYR A 8 30.12 -112.77 -0.20
C TYR A 8 30.46 -114.09 -0.90
N SER A 9 30.81 -115.11 -0.11
CA SER A 9 30.57 -116.52 -0.45
C SER A 9 29.19 -116.94 0.09
N LEU A 10 28.41 -117.63 -0.74
CA LEU A 10 27.23 -118.34 -0.23
C LEU A 10 27.67 -119.67 0.35
N ASP A 11 27.79 -119.73 1.66
CA ASP A 11 28.19 -120.97 2.35
C ASP A 11 27.11 -122.03 2.20
N GLU A 12 27.54 -123.28 1.99
CA GLU A 12 26.64 -124.41 1.72
C GLU A 12 25.64 -124.63 2.88
N GLU A 13 26.05 -124.36 4.11
CA GLU A 13 25.21 -124.48 5.32
C GLU A 13 24.00 -123.54 5.33
N ARG A 14 24.04 -122.47 4.54
CA ARG A 14 22.95 -121.49 4.45
C ARG A 14 21.89 -121.89 3.45
N ILE A 15 22.08 -122.96 2.67
CA ILE A 15 21.20 -123.30 1.57
C ILE A 15 20.23 -124.39 2.00
N VAL A 16 18.93 -124.13 1.77
CA VAL A 16 17.86 -125.00 2.27
C VAL A 16 17.54 -126.10 1.26
N ASP A 17 17.39 -125.77 -0.02
CA ASP A 17 17.20 -126.77 -1.07
C ASP A 17 18.00 -126.42 -2.33
N ILE A 18 19.11 -127.11 -2.49
CA ILE A 18 19.69 -127.42 -3.81
C ILE A 18 19.47 -128.92 -4.00
N LYS A 19 18.75 -129.30 -5.06
CA LYS A 19 18.60 -130.72 -5.41
C LYS A 19 20.00 -131.26 -5.71
N GLN A 20 20.39 -132.35 -5.05
CA GLN A 20 21.74 -132.92 -4.97
C GLN A 20 22.42 -133.34 -6.31
N HIS A 21 21.93 -132.90 -7.47
CA HIS A 21 22.41 -133.33 -8.80
C HIS A 21 22.61 -132.20 -9.82
N GLU A 22 22.67 -130.94 -9.39
CA GLU A 22 22.90 -129.80 -10.29
C GLU A 22 24.31 -129.21 -10.09
N ASP A 23 25.35 -129.97 -10.45
CA ASP A 23 26.78 -129.55 -10.36
C ASP A 23 27.06 -128.20 -11.05
N TYR A 24 26.19 -127.79 -11.97
CA TYR A 24 26.27 -126.52 -12.69
C TYR A 24 25.87 -125.29 -11.87
N LEU A 25 25.29 -125.46 -10.67
CA LEU A 25 24.99 -124.38 -9.72
C LEU A 25 26.15 -124.04 -8.79
N TYR A 26 27.25 -124.79 -8.87
CA TYR A 26 28.42 -124.62 -8.02
C TYR A 26 29.55 -123.90 -8.75
N CYS A 27 30.26 -123.04 -8.03
CA CYS A 27 31.41 -122.31 -8.56
C CYS A 27 32.58 -123.25 -8.82
N SER A 28 33.16 -123.19 -10.03
CA SER A 28 34.34 -123.99 -10.34
C SER A 28 35.64 -123.55 -9.62
N ILE A 29 35.62 -122.44 -8.86
CA ILE A 29 36.76 -121.96 -8.05
C ILE A 29 36.55 -122.29 -6.57
N CYS A 30 35.53 -121.71 -5.93
CA CYS A 30 35.30 -121.88 -4.48
C CYS A 30 34.51 -123.14 -4.13
N ARG A 31 33.95 -123.84 -5.11
CA ARG A 31 33.08 -125.04 -4.92
C ARG A 31 31.82 -124.82 -4.09
N ASN A 32 31.51 -123.58 -3.72
CA ASN A 32 30.25 -123.20 -3.11
C ASN A 32 29.21 -122.83 -4.18
N PRO A 33 27.91 -122.81 -3.83
CA PRO A 33 26.87 -122.35 -4.73
C PRO A 33 27.11 -120.93 -5.23
N LEU A 34 26.75 -120.71 -6.49
CA LEU A 34 27.16 -119.52 -7.23
C LEU A 34 26.54 -118.24 -6.66
N TRP A 35 27.37 -117.28 -6.22
CA TRP A 35 26.96 -115.90 -5.91
C TRP A 35 27.27 -114.95 -7.07
N LYS A 36 26.25 -114.26 -7.59
CA LYS A 36 26.33 -113.36 -8.75
C LYS A 36 27.14 -114.01 -9.90
N PRO A 37 26.64 -115.11 -10.51
CA PRO A 37 27.42 -115.95 -11.41
C PRO A 37 27.82 -115.22 -12.70
N VAL A 38 29.05 -115.48 -13.15
CA VAL A 38 29.57 -115.08 -14.47
C VAL A 38 30.23 -116.28 -15.15
N SER A 39 30.10 -116.39 -16.46
CA SER A 39 30.65 -117.50 -17.24
C SER A 39 31.80 -117.05 -18.12
N CYS A 40 32.77 -117.92 -18.38
CA CYS A 40 33.80 -117.64 -19.37
C CYS A 40 33.27 -117.91 -20.79
N LYS A 41 33.45 -116.96 -21.71
CA LYS A 41 33.02 -117.10 -23.11
C LYS A 41 33.69 -118.28 -23.85
N ALA A 42 34.93 -118.61 -23.49
CA ALA A 42 35.72 -119.62 -24.20
C ALA A 42 35.47 -121.06 -23.72
N CYS A 43 35.34 -121.30 -22.41
CA CYS A 43 35.16 -122.65 -21.85
C CYS A 43 33.78 -122.90 -21.24
N GLU A 44 32.90 -121.88 -21.22
CA GLU A 44 31.53 -121.91 -20.69
C GLU A 44 31.39 -122.31 -19.22
N LYS A 45 32.50 -122.43 -18.48
CA LYS A 45 32.47 -122.66 -17.03
C LYS A 45 32.04 -121.40 -16.28
N THR A 46 31.27 -121.61 -15.21
CA THR A 46 30.66 -120.56 -14.40
C THR A 46 31.37 -120.40 -13.05
N PHE A 47 31.51 -119.15 -12.63
CA PHE A 47 32.20 -118.74 -11.41
C PHE A 47 31.38 -117.69 -10.66
N CYS A 48 31.55 -117.55 -9.35
CA CYS A 48 31.08 -116.35 -8.65
C CYS A 48 31.86 -115.15 -9.20
N ARG A 49 31.21 -114.00 -9.38
CA ARG A 49 31.85 -112.78 -9.91
C ARG A 49 33.12 -112.43 -9.14
N GLN A 50 33.06 -112.48 -7.82
CA GLN A 50 34.21 -112.17 -6.97
C GLN A 50 35.32 -113.22 -7.08
N CYS A 51 34.98 -114.52 -7.11
CA CYS A 51 35.97 -115.59 -7.20
C CYS A 51 36.81 -115.50 -8.48
N ILE A 52 36.18 -115.23 -9.64
CA ILE A 52 36.94 -115.08 -10.89
C ILE A 52 37.73 -113.76 -10.91
N GLN A 53 37.20 -112.67 -10.35
CA GLN A 53 37.93 -111.41 -10.23
C GLN A 53 39.19 -111.58 -9.37
N GLN A 54 39.07 -112.19 -8.18
CA GLN A 54 40.21 -112.50 -7.32
C GLN A 54 41.23 -113.41 -8.03
N TRP A 55 40.78 -114.44 -8.76
CA TRP A 55 41.67 -115.33 -9.51
C TRP A 55 42.49 -114.59 -10.57
N LEU A 56 41.86 -113.69 -11.33
CA LEU A 56 42.53 -112.91 -12.37
C LEU A 56 43.52 -111.90 -11.75
N SER A 57 43.16 -111.29 -10.62
CA SER A 57 44.01 -110.33 -9.89
C SER A 57 45.21 -110.98 -9.20
N GLN A 58 45.10 -112.22 -8.70
CA GLN A 58 46.19 -112.88 -7.98
C GLN A 58 47.34 -113.35 -8.88
N LYS A 59 47.09 -113.60 -10.18
CA LYS A 59 48.08 -114.18 -11.10
C LYS A 59 48.51 -113.27 -12.25
N ASP A 60 48.05 -112.01 -12.29
CA ASP A 60 48.19 -111.10 -13.43
C ASP A 60 47.93 -111.81 -14.78
N CYS A 61 46.95 -112.70 -14.77
CA CYS A 61 46.71 -113.64 -15.85
C CYS A 61 45.34 -113.37 -16.46
N ASN A 62 45.29 -113.08 -17.76
CA ASN A 62 44.03 -112.99 -18.51
C ASN A 62 43.46 -114.38 -18.86
N ARG A 63 43.72 -115.39 -18.04
CA ARG A 63 43.26 -116.76 -18.26
C ARG A 63 42.38 -117.26 -17.13
N CYS A 64 41.30 -117.93 -17.51
CA CYS A 64 40.40 -118.62 -16.60
C CYS A 64 41.12 -119.79 -15.87
N PRO A 65 40.57 -120.33 -14.78
CA PRO A 65 41.13 -121.52 -14.09
C PRO A 65 41.36 -122.73 -14.98
N PHE A 66 40.66 -122.80 -16.11
CA PHE A 66 40.79 -123.85 -17.14
C PHE A 66 41.71 -123.45 -18.32
N ASN A 67 42.61 -122.47 -18.11
CA ASN A 67 43.66 -122.02 -19.03
C ASN A 67 43.19 -121.42 -20.37
N CYS A 68 41.95 -120.98 -20.45
CA CYS A 68 41.37 -120.28 -21.59
C CYS A 68 41.53 -118.76 -21.46
N LYS A 69 41.65 -117.99 -22.56
CA LYS A 69 41.60 -116.52 -22.50
C LYS A 69 40.24 -116.09 -21.93
N TYR A 70 40.24 -115.45 -20.77
CA TYR A 70 39.00 -115.07 -20.09
C TYR A 70 38.35 -113.88 -20.79
N GLU A 71 37.08 -114.04 -21.13
CA GLU A 71 36.18 -112.97 -21.55
C GLU A 71 34.85 -113.24 -20.82
N GLU A 72 34.33 -112.23 -20.11
CA GLU A 72 33.12 -112.37 -19.31
C GLU A 72 31.90 -112.53 -20.22
N LYS A 73 31.14 -113.61 -20.00
CA LYS A 73 29.87 -113.92 -20.65
C LYS A 73 28.79 -113.99 -19.56
N ARG A 74 27.65 -113.34 -19.79
CA ARG A 74 26.48 -113.50 -18.93
C ARG A 74 26.04 -114.96 -18.92
N CYS A 75 25.67 -115.47 -17.76
CA CYS A 75 25.18 -116.82 -17.61
C CYS A 75 23.88 -117.05 -18.38
N SER A 76 23.57 -118.32 -18.67
CA SER A 76 22.34 -118.67 -19.36
C SER A 76 21.11 -118.22 -18.54
N PRO A 77 20.03 -117.75 -19.19
CA PRO A 77 18.80 -117.41 -18.48
C PRO A 77 18.25 -118.55 -17.63
N LEU A 78 18.47 -119.80 -18.07
CA LEU A 78 18.11 -121.01 -17.33
C LEU A 78 18.85 -121.10 -15.99
N LEU A 79 20.18 -120.88 -15.99
CA LEU A 79 20.98 -120.90 -14.75
C LEU A 79 20.48 -119.87 -13.74
N ASN A 80 20.24 -118.63 -14.22
CA ASN A 80 19.75 -117.55 -13.35
C ASN A 80 18.34 -117.87 -12.82
N SER A 81 17.47 -118.46 -13.63
CA SER A 81 16.13 -118.87 -13.21
C SER A 81 16.15 -119.97 -12.15
N LEU A 82 17.09 -120.91 -12.26
CA LEU A 82 17.27 -121.98 -11.27
C LEU A 82 17.84 -121.43 -9.95
N LEU A 83 18.89 -120.59 -10.02
CA LEU A 83 19.46 -119.92 -8.84
C LEU A 83 18.42 -119.06 -8.12
N SER A 84 17.59 -118.31 -8.85
CA SER A 84 16.58 -117.42 -8.25
C SER A 84 15.57 -118.16 -7.36
N LYS A 85 15.33 -119.46 -7.62
CA LYS A 85 14.41 -120.31 -6.86
C LYS A 85 15.06 -120.98 -5.64
N VAL A 86 16.38 -120.89 -5.51
CA VAL A 86 17.10 -121.46 -4.36
C VAL A 86 16.71 -120.69 -3.10
N ARG A 87 16.36 -121.43 -2.06
CA ARG A 87 16.05 -120.88 -0.74
C ARG A 87 17.32 -120.82 0.12
N VAL A 88 17.58 -119.66 0.69
CA VAL A 88 18.79 -119.35 1.46
C VAL A 88 18.40 -118.76 2.82
N ILE A 89 19.07 -119.21 3.87
CA ILE A 89 18.94 -118.68 5.22
C ILE A 89 19.75 -117.37 5.33
N CYS A 90 19.13 -116.34 5.91
CA CYS A 90 19.78 -115.07 6.18
C CYS A 90 21.09 -115.27 6.97
N GLN A 91 22.15 -114.53 6.64
CA GLN A 91 23.42 -114.61 7.38
C GLN A 91 23.28 -114.19 8.86
N TYR A 92 22.28 -113.37 9.18
CA TYR A 92 22.04 -112.90 10.55
C TYR A 92 21.23 -113.90 11.39
N LYS A 93 21.23 -115.19 11.01
CA LYS A 93 20.57 -116.27 11.75
C LYS A 93 21.02 -116.34 13.20
N ASP A 94 22.32 -116.20 13.43
CA ASP A 94 22.92 -116.24 14.78
C ASP A 94 22.51 -115.03 15.63
N PHE A 95 22.14 -113.92 14.99
CA PHE A 95 21.63 -112.72 15.65
C PHE A 95 20.10 -112.76 15.86
N GLY A 96 19.41 -113.79 15.34
CA GLY A 96 17.98 -114.03 15.53
C GLY A 96 17.12 -113.94 14.26
N CYS A 97 17.71 -113.71 13.07
CA CYS A 97 16.94 -113.72 11.83
C CYS A 97 16.58 -115.14 11.39
N GLN A 98 15.32 -115.54 11.53
CA GLN A 98 14.85 -116.87 11.12
C GLN A 98 14.30 -116.91 9.68
N GLN A 99 14.51 -115.85 8.90
CA GLN A 99 13.97 -115.73 7.55
C GLN A 99 14.71 -116.65 6.56
N ILE A 100 13.92 -117.40 5.78
CA ILE A 100 14.38 -118.18 4.63
C ILE A 100 13.95 -117.41 3.39
N ILE A 101 14.92 -116.91 2.62
CA ILE A 101 14.71 -115.95 1.54
C ILE A 101 15.09 -116.60 0.22
N LEU A 102 14.42 -116.20 -0.86
CA LEU A 102 14.85 -116.59 -2.21
C LEU A 102 16.15 -115.88 -2.57
N TYR A 103 17.04 -116.58 -3.25
CA TYR A 103 18.33 -116.06 -3.70
C TYR A 103 18.24 -114.65 -4.33
N GLU A 104 17.24 -114.42 -5.19
CA GLU A 104 17.04 -113.14 -5.89
C GLU A 104 16.74 -111.95 -4.95
N SER A 105 16.18 -112.23 -3.77
CA SER A 105 15.77 -111.24 -2.77
C SER A 105 16.71 -111.19 -1.57
N LEU A 106 17.74 -112.04 -1.53
CA LEU A 106 18.65 -112.17 -0.39
C LEU A 106 19.39 -110.86 -0.11
N GLU A 107 19.96 -110.23 -1.14
CA GLU A 107 20.71 -108.98 -1.00
C GLU A 107 19.84 -107.83 -0.45
N LYS A 108 18.60 -107.71 -0.93
CA LYS A 108 17.66 -106.70 -0.43
C LYS A 108 17.31 -106.93 1.03
N HIS A 109 16.97 -108.18 1.38
CA HIS A 109 16.65 -108.51 2.76
C HIS A 109 17.82 -108.23 3.69
N GLU A 110 19.05 -108.64 3.35
CA GLU A 110 20.19 -108.48 4.23
C GLU A 110 20.62 -107.03 4.43
N MET A 111 20.31 -106.11 3.50
CA MET A 111 20.49 -104.66 3.70
C MET A 111 19.43 -104.02 4.62
N GLU A 112 18.24 -104.62 4.68
CA GLU A 112 17.09 -104.10 5.43
C GLU A 112 16.77 -104.97 6.66
N CYS A 113 17.66 -105.90 7.01
CA CYS A 113 17.40 -106.88 8.04
C CYS A 113 17.44 -106.20 9.42
N ASP A 114 16.35 -106.34 10.18
CA ASP A 114 16.22 -105.83 11.55
C ASP A 114 17.32 -106.33 12.50
N TYR A 115 17.95 -107.46 12.16
CA TYR A 115 19.02 -108.11 12.93
C TYR A 115 20.43 -107.77 12.44
N GLN A 116 20.55 -106.94 11.40
CA GLN A 116 21.83 -106.33 11.03
C GLN A 116 22.26 -105.36 12.14
N THR A 117 23.56 -105.37 12.45
CA THR A 117 24.15 -104.43 13.41
C THR A 117 24.64 -103.16 12.72
N GLU A 118 24.28 -102.01 13.26
CA GLU A 118 24.73 -100.68 12.84
C GLU A 118 25.23 -99.87 14.05
N GLN A 119 26.11 -98.90 13.81
CA GLN A 119 26.69 -98.08 14.88
C GLN A 119 25.87 -96.82 15.14
N CYS A 120 25.54 -96.56 16.40
CA CYS A 120 24.90 -95.30 16.81
C CYS A 120 25.79 -94.10 16.47
N HIS A 121 25.22 -93.07 15.83
CA HIS A 121 25.94 -91.87 15.42
C HIS A 121 26.57 -91.11 16.58
N GLY A 122 25.91 -91.09 17.73
CA GLY A 122 26.39 -90.44 18.96
C GLY A 122 27.37 -91.31 19.75
N CYS A 123 26.90 -92.39 20.36
CA CYS A 123 27.69 -93.17 21.31
C CYS A 123 28.58 -94.27 20.70
N LYS A 124 28.50 -94.48 19.37
CA LYS A 124 29.26 -95.49 18.61
C LYS A 124 29.06 -96.95 19.05
N LYS A 125 28.04 -97.25 19.86
CA LYS A 125 27.67 -98.63 20.20
C LYS A 125 27.06 -99.32 18.97
N GLU A 126 27.46 -100.57 18.75
CA GLU A 126 26.84 -101.46 17.77
C GLU A 126 25.51 -101.97 18.33
N LEU A 127 24.44 -101.73 17.59
CA LEU A 127 23.08 -102.08 17.96
C LEU A 127 22.39 -102.73 16.76
N LEU A 128 21.41 -103.60 17.04
CA LEU A 128 20.55 -104.14 15.99
C LEU A 128 19.72 -103.00 15.39
N MET A 129 19.49 -103.05 14.07
CA MET A 129 18.76 -102.01 13.35
C MET A 129 17.36 -101.75 13.92
N LYS A 130 16.69 -102.78 14.45
CA LYS A 130 15.41 -102.65 15.18
C LYS A 130 15.50 -101.80 16.46
N ASP A 131 16.62 -101.87 17.18
CA ASP A 131 16.82 -101.22 18.49
C ASP A 131 17.50 -99.85 18.33
N LEU A 132 18.17 -99.60 17.19
CA LEU A 132 18.92 -98.39 16.92
C LEU A 132 18.03 -97.13 16.98
N LYS A 133 16.85 -97.16 16.35
CA LYS A 133 15.93 -96.01 16.34
C LYS A 133 15.49 -95.61 17.74
N GLN A 134 15.10 -96.59 18.56
CA GLN A 134 14.72 -96.34 19.94
C GLN A 134 15.91 -95.83 20.76
N HIS A 135 17.10 -96.39 20.56
CA HIS A 135 18.30 -95.92 21.24
C HIS A 135 18.63 -94.46 20.89
N GLU A 136 18.57 -94.07 19.61
CA GLU A 136 18.89 -92.70 19.18
C GLU A 136 17.98 -91.68 19.86
N GLU A 137 16.68 -91.95 20.04
CA GLU A 137 15.76 -91.06 20.77
C GLU A 137 16.21 -90.75 22.21
N TYR A 138 16.90 -91.70 22.86
CA TYR A 138 17.34 -91.60 24.26
C TYR A 138 18.86 -91.49 24.40
N CYS A 139 19.61 -91.28 23.32
CA CYS A 139 21.06 -91.25 23.35
C CYS A 139 21.57 -89.88 23.83
N ASP A 140 22.15 -89.86 25.04
CA ASP A 140 22.73 -88.65 25.65
C ASP A 140 23.95 -88.07 24.91
N GLN A 141 24.51 -88.82 23.96
CA GLN A 141 25.66 -88.39 23.14
C GLN A 141 25.23 -87.77 21.80
N ILE A 142 23.93 -87.80 21.48
CA ILE A 142 23.40 -87.05 20.34
C ILE A 142 23.01 -85.65 20.83
N LEU A 143 23.63 -84.65 20.22
CA LEU A 143 23.36 -83.24 20.50
C LEU A 143 22.50 -82.66 19.39
N VAL A 144 21.44 -81.95 19.79
CA VAL A 144 20.50 -81.27 18.91
C VAL A 144 20.59 -79.77 19.17
N HIS A 145 20.65 -78.97 18.11
CA HIS A 145 20.71 -77.52 18.19
C HIS A 145 19.33 -76.92 18.53
N CYS A 146 19.28 -75.95 19.44
CA CYS A 146 18.06 -75.22 19.76
C CYS A 146 18.06 -73.83 19.09
N ASP A 147 17.11 -73.56 18.19
CA ASP A 147 17.04 -72.29 17.44
C ASP A 147 16.65 -71.07 18.30
N LEU A 148 16.09 -71.29 19.50
CA LEU A 148 15.61 -70.20 20.36
C LEU A 148 16.70 -69.61 21.26
N CYS A 149 17.72 -70.41 21.62
CA CYS A 149 18.84 -69.95 22.45
C CYS A 149 20.21 -70.31 21.88
N HIS A 150 20.23 -70.92 20.69
CA HIS A 150 21.43 -71.35 19.96
C HIS A 150 22.38 -72.26 20.74
N CYS A 151 21.86 -73.03 21.70
CA CYS A 151 22.64 -73.99 22.49
C CYS A 151 22.47 -75.40 21.94
N ASN A 152 23.50 -76.23 22.10
CA ASN A 152 23.45 -77.65 21.79
C ASN A 152 22.99 -78.43 23.03
N ILE A 153 21.86 -79.14 22.90
CA ILE A 153 21.19 -79.84 24.00
C ILE A 153 21.18 -81.32 23.68
N LYS A 154 21.38 -82.17 24.70
CA LYS A 154 21.26 -83.62 24.55
C LYS A 154 19.86 -83.98 24.08
N GLN A 155 19.75 -84.90 23.13
CA GLN A 155 18.48 -85.31 22.52
C GLN A 155 17.38 -85.66 23.55
N PRO A 156 17.66 -86.38 24.66
CA PRO A 156 16.63 -86.72 25.64
C PRO A 156 16.12 -85.49 26.42
N GLN A 157 16.97 -84.48 26.59
CA GLN A 157 16.67 -83.28 27.37
C GLN A 157 16.01 -82.17 26.53
N MET A 158 16.02 -82.30 25.19
CA MET A 158 15.48 -81.28 24.29
C MET A 158 14.00 -80.98 24.56
N LYS A 159 13.18 -82.00 24.85
CA LYS A 159 11.75 -81.83 25.16
C LYS A 159 11.52 -80.89 26.36
N CYS A 160 12.27 -81.06 27.44
CA CYS A 160 12.17 -80.19 28.62
C CYS A 160 12.78 -78.81 28.33
N HIS A 161 13.92 -78.78 27.63
CA HIS A 161 14.61 -77.54 27.29
C HIS A 161 13.75 -76.59 26.47
N VAL A 162 13.05 -77.05 25.43
CA VAL A 162 12.24 -76.16 24.56
C VAL A 162 11.19 -75.40 25.36
N VAL A 163 10.52 -76.07 26.32
CA VAL A 163 9.51 -75.43 27.17
C VAL A 163 10.12 -74.36 28.07
N ASP A 164 11.22 -74.66 28.73
CA ASP A 164 11.88 -73.72 29.65
C ASP A 164 12.58 -72.57 28.91
N CYS A 165 13.21 -72.89 27.78
CA CYS A 165 13.83 -71.93 26.86
C CYS A 165 12.78 -70.94 26.36
N PHE A 166 11.63 -71.43 25.88
CA PHE A 166 10.55 -70.58 25.40
C PHE A 166 9.98 -69.70 26.52
N LYS A 167 9.73 -70.24 27.72
CA LYS A 167 9.31 -69.45 28.88
C LYS A 167 10.31 -68.35 29.24
N LYS A 168 11.61 -68.66 29.18
CA LYS A 168 12.68 -67.69 29.43
C LYS A 168 12.68 -66.58 28.38
N GLN A 169 12.56 -66.94 27.10
CA GLN A 169 12.50 -65.96 26.01
C GLN A 169 11.27 -65.05 26.11
N LEU A 170 10.10 -65.61 26.44
CA LEU A 170 8.89 -64.81 26.68
C LEU A 170 9.05 -63.84 27.86
N LYS A 171 9.72 -64.26 28.94
CA LYS A 171 9.99 -63.40 30.09
C LYS A 171 10.91 -62.23 29.69
N LEU A 172 11.97 -62.50 28.92
CA LEU A 172 12.87 -61.46 28.41
C LEU A 172 12.13 -60.48 27.50
N ALA A 173 11.37 -60.97 26.53
CA ALA A 173 10.57 -60.15 25.63
C ALA A 173 9.56 -59.26 26.39
N ARG A 174 8.90 -59.80 27.43
CA ARG A 174 8.00 -59.02 28.29
C ARG A 174 8.73 -57.91 29.05
N THR A 175 9.91 -58.19 29.60
CA THR A 175 10.70 -57.18 30.32
C THR A 175 11.19 -56.08 29.37
N ASP A 176 11.59 -56.43 28.15
CA ASP A 176 12.02 -55.45 27.15
C ASP A 176 10.85 -54.59 26.68
N LEU A 177 9.68 -55.19 26.45
CA LEU A 177 8.45 -54.46 26.12
C LEU A 177 8.08 -53.47 27.24
N THR A 178 8.12 -53.91 28.50
CA THR A 178 7.81 -53.05 29.65
C THR A 178 8.78 -51.86 29.74
N ARG A 179 10.08 -52.10 29.54
CA ARG A 179 11.11 -51.05 29.52
C ARG A 179 10.87 -50.06 28.38
N LEU A 180 10.46 -50.55 27.20
CA LEU A 180 10.17 -49.70 26.06
C LEU A 180 8.93 -48.81 26.31
N MET A 181 7.88 -49.38 26.92
CA MET A 181 6.70 -48.63 27.32
C MET A 181 7.02 -47.51 28.33
N GLU A 182 7.78 -47.83 29.38
CA GLU A 182 8.19 -46.84 30.39
C GLU A 182 9.06 -45.72 29.78
N LYS A 183 9.96 -46.06 28.86
CA LYS A 183 10.74 -45.06 28.12
C LYS A 183 9.82 -44.12 27.34
N TYR A 184 8.86 -44.67 26.59
CA TYR A 184 7.91 -43.89 25.80
C TYR A 184 7.02 -43.00 26.68
N GLU A 185 6.55 -43.50 27.82
CA GLU A 185 5.78 -42.71 28.79
C GLU A 185 6.59 -41.55 29.36
N ASN A 186 7.86 -41.78 29.71
CA ASN A 186 8.74 -40.73 30.23
C ASN A 186 9.06 -39.66 29.18
N GLU A 187 9.34 -40.05 27.94
CA GLU A 187 9.54 -39.13 26.80
C GLU A 187 8.27 -38.29 26.57
N ASN A 188 7.10 -38.93 26.49
CA ASN A 188 5.82 -38.24 26.34
C ASN A 188 5.54 -37.27 27.50
N LYS A 189 5.79 -37.68 28.75
CA LYS A 189 5.60 -36.83 29.93
C LYS A 189 6.52 -35.60 29.88
N SER A 190 7.77 -35.77 29.48
CA SER A 190 8.72 -34.67 29.32
C SER A 190 8.29 -33.71 28.19
N ALA A 191 7.80 -34.25 27.06
CA ALA A 191 7.29 -33.47 25.94
C ALA A 191 6.04 -32.68 26.35
N LEU A 192 5.08 -33.31 27.05
CA LEU A 192 3.89 -32.66 27.58
C LEU A 192 4.24 -31.52 28.54
N LYS A 193 5.24 -31.70 29.40
CA LYS A 193 5.71 -30.62 30.30
C LYS A 193 6.28 -29.44 29.51
N THR A 194 7.07 -29.70 28.48
CA THR A 194 7.63 -28.65 27.60
C THR A 194 6.54 -27.92 26.83
N ILE A 195 5.56 -28.65 26.28
CA ILE A 195 4.40 -28.08 25.60
C ILE A 195 3.63 -27.17 26.57
N HIS A 196 3.32 -27.65 27.77
CA HIS A 196 2.60 -26.87 28.78
C HIS A 196 3.32 -25.55 29.12
N GLN A 197 4.63 -25.61 29.36
CA GLN A 197 5.44 -24.42 29.63
C GLN A 197 5.46 -23.44 28.44
N THR A 198 5.52 -23.97 27.22
CA THR A 198 5.49 -23.15 26.00
C THR A 198 4.13 -22.49 25.81
N THR A 199 3.05 -23.21 26.04
CA THR A 199 1.68 -22.67 26.01
C THR A 199 1.49 -21.55 27.02
N GLN A 200 1.98 -21.71 28.26
CA GLN A 200 1.91 -20.64 29.27
C GLN A 200 2.68 -19.38 28.85
N ARG A 201 3.89 -19.54 28.28
CA ARG A 201 4.67 -18.39 27.77
C ARG A 201 3.95 -17.68 26.62
N LEU A 202 3.36 -18.42 25.69
CA LEU A 202 2.60 -17.86 24.58
C LEU A 202 1.34 -17.13 25.07
N GLN A 203 0.64 -17.69 26.07
CA GLN A 203 -0.51 -17.01 26.68
C GLN A 203 -0.11 -15.69 27.33
N GLU A 204 1.01 -15.64 28.03
CA GLU A 204 1.50 -14.39 28.64
C GLU A 204 1.94 -13.37 27.58
N GLN A 205 2.64 -13.82 26.52
CA GLN A 205 2.99 -12.95 25.39
C GLN A 205 1.74 -12.38 24.71
N TYR A 206 0.71 -13.21 24.50
CA TYR A 206 -0.57 -12.77 23.96
C TYR A 206 -1.26 -11.76 24.88
N ARG A 207 -1.25 -11.98 26.20
CA ARG A 207 -1.81 -11.05 27.19
C ARG A 207 -1.15 -9.67 27.12
N ILE A 208 0.19 -9.65 27.08
CA ILE A 208 0.98 -8.41 26.98
C ILE A 208 0.67 -7.70 25.66
N LEU A 209 0.72 -8.42 24.54
CA LEU A 209 0.44 -7.85 23.22
C LEU A 209 -0.98 -7.25 23.15
N ASN A 210 -1.97 -7.98 23.64
CA ASN A 210 -3.36 -7.51 23.65
C ASN A 210 -3.52 -6.26 24.51
N SER A 211 -2.81 -6.16 25.65
CA SER A 211 -2.83 -4.96 26.48
C SER A 211 -2.20 -3.74 25.79
N SER A 212 -1.11 -3.94 25.03
CA SER A 212 -0.49 -2.87 24.23
C SER A 212 -1.46 -2.36 23.16
N ILE A 213 -2.06 -3.28 22.39
CA ILE A 213 -3.03 -2.94 21.34
C ILE A 213 -4.20 -2.14 21.91
N VAL A 214 -4.74 -2.56 23.06
CA VAL A 214 -5.84 -1.84 23.73
C VAL A 214 -5.42 -0.43 24.13
N ASN A 215 -4.21 -0.26 24.68
CA ASN A 215 -3.70 1.06 25.06
C ASN A 215 -3.51 1.96 23.84
N ASP A 216 -2.87 1.46 22.78
CA ASP A 216 -2.64 2.20 21.53
C ASP A 216 -3.97 2.60 20.88
N THR A 217 -4.97 1.71 20.93
CA THR A 217 -6.32 1.99 20.44
C THR A 217 -7.00 3.12 21.24
N ASN A 218 -6.83 3.11 22.56
CA ASN A 218 -7.39 4.16 23.42
C ASN A 218 -6.70 5.51 23.17
N GLU A 219 -5.38 5.53 22.97
CA GLU A 219 -4.62 6.73 22.63
C GLU A 219 -5.06 7.32 21.29
N LEU A 220 -5.14 6.48 20.24
CA LEU A 220 -5.66 6.87 18.93
C LEU A 220 -7.09 7.43 19.02
N ASN A 221 -7.95 6.84 19.85
CA ASN A 221 -9.32 7.32 20.03
C ASN A 221 -9.35 8.68 20.74
N CYS A 222 -8.47 8.91 21.71
CA CYS A 222 -8.30 10.22 22.36
C CYS A 222 -7.87 11.29 21.35
N ASP A 223 -6.88 10.98 20.51
CA ASP A 223 -6.42 11.89 19.46
C ASP A 223 -7.48 12.14 18.39
N LEU A 224 -8.25 11.12 18.00
CA LEU A 224 -9.38 11.28 17.10
C LEU A 224 -10.43 12.25 17.67
N VAL A 225 -10.69 12.19 18.98
CA VAL A 225 -11.61 13.14 19.63
C VAL A 225 -11.06 14.58 19.55
N LYS A 226 -9.76 14.79 19.80
CA LYS A 226 -9.12 16.11 19.67
C LYS A 226 -9.19 16.64 18.24
N VAL A 227 -8.94 15.79 17.24
CA VAL A 227 -9.04 16.19 15.81
C VAL A 227 -10.49 16.54 15.44
N LYS A 228 -11.47 15.80 15.97
CA LYS A 228 -12.89 16.13 15.76
C LYS A 228 -13.27 17.47 16.39
N SER A 229 -12.76 17.82 17.57
CA SER A 229 -13.05 19.11 18.19
C SER A 229 -12.42 20.27 17.42
N THR A 230 -11.16 20.14 17.00
CA THR A 230 -10.49 21.19 16.20
C THR A 230 -11.16 21.36 14.84
N LEU A 231 -11.63 20.27 14.22
CA LEU A 231 -12.42 20.34 12.99
C LEU A 231 -13.72 21.10 13.20
N ALA A 232 -14.42 20.88 14.32
CA ALA A 232 -15.66 21.60 14.65
C ALA A 232 -15.40 23.11 14.85
N GLU A 233 -14.30 23.48 15.52
CA GLU A 233 -13.88 24.88 15.68
C GLU A 233 -13.55 25.55 14.33
N PHE A 234 -12.86 24.83 13.45
CA PHE A 234 -12.55 25.31 12.11
C PHE A 234 -13.82 25.51 11.27
N GLN A 235 -14.77 24.57 11.35
CA GLN A 235 -16.08 24.69 10.69
C GLN A 235 -16.87 25.90 11.21
N ALA A 236 -16.86 26.17 12.52
CA ALA A 236 -17.49 27.35 13.09
C ALA A 236 -16.84 28.65 12.55
N SER A 237 -15.52 28.66 12.45
CA SER A 237 -14.75 29.79 11.89
C SER A 237 -15.07 30.04 10.41
N ILE A 238 -15.16 28.98 9.59
CA ILE A 238 -15.60 29.08 8.19
C ILE A 238 -16.98 29.73 8.10
N LYS A 239 -17.93 29.32 8.94
CA LYS A 239 -19.30 29.87 8.93
C LYS A 239 -19.31 31.36 9.25
N ILE A 240 -18.47 31.81 10.18
CA ILE A 240 -18.29 33.25 10.48
C ILE A 240 -17.73 33.98 9.25
N LEU A 241 -16.69 33.45 8.61
CA LEU A 241 -16.10 34.05 7.41
C LEU A 241 -17.11 34.16 6.26
N GLN A 242 -17.93 33.13 6.05
CA GLN A 242 -18.99 33.13 5.04
C GLN A 242 -20.03 34.24 5.31
N ASN A 243 -20.48 34.39 6.56
CA ASN A 243 -21.42 35.44 6.94
C ASN A 243 -20.82 36.84 6.73
N THR A 244 -19.55 37.04 7.09
CA THR A 244 -18.83 38.31 6.87
C THR A 244 -18.69 38.63 5.39
N SER A 245 -18.34 37.64 4.57
CA SER A 245 -18.26 37.79 3.11
C SER A 245 -19.61 38.17 2.50
N HIS A 246 -20.70 37.56 2.96
CA HIS A 246 -22.06 37.93 2.54
C HIS A 246 -22.42 39.37 2.92
N ALA A 247 -22.09 39.79 4.15
CA ALA A 247 -22.31 41.17 4.60
C ALA A 247 -21.49 42.18 3.78
N GLN A 248 -20.22 41.87 3.46
CA GLN A 248 -19.39 42.69 2.59
C GLN A 248 -19.97 42.80 1.17
N SER A 249 -20.47 41.70 0.61
CA SER A 249 -21.14 41.69 -0.70
C SER A 249 -22.38 42.60 -0.71
N MET A 250 -23.20 42.55 0.35
CA MET A 250 -24.35 43.46 0.51
C MET A 250 -23.93 44.93 0.63
N LEU A 251 -22.87 45.22 1.40
CA LEU A 251 -22.34 46.58 1.50
C LEU A 251 -21.81 47.08 0.16
N LEU A 252 -21.06 46.25 -0.58
CA LEU A 252 -20.55 46.59 -1.90
C LEU A 252 -21.71 46.92 -2.86
N SER A 253 -22.78 46.13 -2.86
CA SER A 253 -23.98 46.41 -3.64
C SER A 253 -24.59 47.78 -3.28
N LYS A 254 -24.76 48.08 -1.99
CA LYS A 254 -25.28 49.40 -1.55
C LYS A 254 -24.37 50.54 -2.01
N PHE A 255 -23.05 50.41 -1.86
CA PHE A 255 -22.10 51.41 -2.34
C PHE A 255 -22.18 51.61 -3.85
N THR A 256 -22.33 50.53 -4.63
CA THR A 256 -22.50 50.65 -6.09
C THR A 256 -23.79 51.37 -6.46
N THR A 257 -24.90 51.12 -5.76
CA THR A 257 -26.17 51.83 -5.96
C THR A 257 -26.03 53.31 -5.64
N ILE A 258 -25.49 53.65 -4.46
CA ILE A 258 -25.22 55.04 -4.07
C ILE A 258 -24.30 55.72 -5.10
N GLY A 259 -23.26 55.04 -5.55
CA GLY A 259 -22.36 55.54 -6.60
C GLY A 259 -23.13 55.92 -7.87
N SER A 260 -24.05 55.08 -8.32
CA SER A 260 -24.89 55.36 -9.50
C SER A 260 -25.88 56.53 -9.30
N GLU A 261 -26.44 56.68 -8.10
CA GLU A 261 -27.33 57.81 -7.74
C GLU A 261 -26.57 59.15 -7.69
N VAL A 262 -25.34 59.11 -7.14
CA VAL A 262 -24.46 60.28 -7.13
C VAL A 262 -24.03 60.64 -8.55
N GLU A 263 -23.66 59.66 -9.38
CA GLU A 263 -23.27 59.90 -10.77
C GLU A 263 -24.42 60.52 -11.59
N THR A 264 -25.64 60.02 -11.44
CA THR A 264 -26.84 60.58 -12.10
C THR A 264 -27.16 61.98 -11.60
N SER A 265 -27.00 62.24 -10.30
CA SER A 265 -27.16 63.59 -9.73
C SER A 265 -26.11 64.57 -10.24
N ILE A 266 -24.84 64.14 -10.35
CA ILE A 266 -23.76 64.94 -10.94
C ILE A 266 -24.08 65.27 -12.40
N LYS A 267 -24.46 64.28 -13.22
CA LYS A 267 -24.86 64.50 -14.62
C LYS A 267 -26.02 65.48 -14.75
N THR A 268 -27.01 65.38 -13.86
CA THR A 268 -28.15 66.29 -13.84
C THR A 268 -27.74 67.72 -13.51
N ASN A 269 -26.90 67.90 -12.50
CA ASN A 269 -26.38 69.21 -12.13
C ASN A 269 -25.46 69.79 -13.21
N ASP A 270 -24.62 68.98 -13.84
CA ASP A 270 -23.77 69.40 -14.96
C ASP A 270 -24.61 69.94 -16.12
N ASN A 271 -25.66 69.23 -16.53
CA ASN A 271 -26.61 69.71 -17.53
C ASN A 271 -27.28 71.04 -17.14
N ARG A 272 -27.59 71.23 -15.86
CA ARG A 272 -28.15 72.49 -15.35
C ARG A 272 -27.13 73.63 -15.41
N PHE A 273 -25.87 73.37 -15.06
CA PHE A 273 -24.79 74.35 -15.17
C PHE A 273 -24.57 74.74 -16.63
N GLN A 274 -24.51 73.78 -17.55
CA GLN A 274 -24.40 74.07 -18.99
C GLN A 274 -25.57 74.94 -19.51
N ALA A 275 -26.80 74.67 -19.06
CA ALA A 275 -27.96 75.50 -19.40
C ALA A 275 -27.86 76.93 -18.84
N VAL A 276 -27.30 77.09 -17.64
CA VAL A 276 -27.03 78.42 -17.05
C VAL A 276 -25.94 79.14 -17.84
N ASP A 277 -24.85 78.47 -18.17
CA ASP A 277 -23.76 79.02 -18.98
C ASP A 277 -24.26 79.48 -20.36
N GLN A 278 -25.14 78.71 -21.00
CA GLN A 278 -25.77 79.11 -22.25
C GLN A 278 -26.58 80.41 -22.09
N ARG A 279 -27.40 80.52 -21.04
CA ARG A 279 -28.19 81.73 -20.76
C ARG A 279 -27.30 82.94 -20.45
N ILE A 280 -26.19 82.74 -19.73
CA ILE A 280 -25.21 83.79 -19.49
C ILE A 280 -24.62 84.27 -20.82
N ASN A 281 -24.21 83.35 -21.69
CA ASN A 281 -23.67 83.70 -23.01
C ASN A 281 -24.67 84.46 -23.90
N GLU A 282 -25.94 84.04 -23.93
CA GLU A 282 -27.01 84.76 -24.63
C GLU A 282 -27.19 86.19 -24.08
N THR A 283 -27.11 86.35 -22.76
CA THR A 283 -27.20 87.66 -22.09
C THR A 283 -26.00 88.53 -22.44
N ILE A 284 -24.78 87.98 -22.42
CA ILE A 284 -23.56 88.67 -22.84
C ILE A 284 -23.69 89.17 -24.28
N GLN A 285 -24.17 88.34 -25.20
CA GLN A 285 -24.40 88.74 -26.59
C GLN A 285 -25.40 89.89 -26.72
N SER A 286 -26.49 89.87 -25.94
CA SER A 286 -27.45 90.97 -25.89
C SER A 286 -26.79 92.26 -25.38
N ILE A 287 -25.99 92.17 -24.31
CA ILE A 287 -25.25 93.30 -23.74
C ILE A 287 -24.26 93.87 -24.77
N ASP A 288 -23.52 93.03 -25.50
CA ASP A 288 -22.58 93.48 -26.53
C ASP A 288 -23.30 94.18 -27.71
N LYS A 289 -24.49 93.69 -28.08
CA LYS A 289 -25.34 94.35 -29.07
C LYS A 289 -25.78 95.73 -28.59
N ASP A 290 -26.24 95.84 -27.35
CA ASP A 290 -26.64 97.12 -26.76
C ASP A 290 -25.45 98.06 -26.61
N ARG A 291 -24.29 97.56 -26.20
CA ARG A 291 -23.02 98.30 -26.16
C ARG A 291 -22.66 98.87 -27.54
N SER A 292 -22.84 98.09 -28.61
CA SER A 292 -22.60 98.54 -30.00
C SER A 292 -23.59 99.64 -30.43
N ARG A 293 -24.86 99.54 -30.02
CA ARG A 293 -25.86 100.59 -30.26
C ARG A 293 -25.52 101.87 -29.51
N VAL A 294 -25.12 101.77 -28.25
CA VAL A 294 -24.65 102.91 -27.45
C VAL A 294 -23.46 103.57 -28.11
N HIS A 295 -22.47 102.79 -28.57
CA HIS A 295 -21.32 103.34 -29.28
C HIS A 295 -21.73 104.10 -30.56
N THR A 296 -22.65 103.54 -31.34
CA THR A 296 -23.21 104.22 -32.54
C THR A 296 -23.91 105.53 -32.20
N LEU A 297 -24.71 105.54 -31.13
CA LEU A 297 -25.37 106.75 -30.65
C LEU A 297 -24.35 107.80 -30.19
N GLN A 298 -23.31 107.38 -29.47
CA GLN A 298 -22.23 108.23 -29.01
C GLN A 298 -21.49 108.89 -30.19
N THR A 299 -21.19 108.14 -31.26
CA THR A 299 -20.59 108.70 -32.48
C THR A 299 -21.50 109.74 -33.13
N ARG A 300 -22.82 109.48 -33.22
CA ARG A 300 -23.79 110.45 -33.79
C ARG A 300 -23.90 111.72 -32.95
N ILE A 301 -23.89 111.59 -31.62
CA ILE A 301 -23.87 112.74 -30.70
C ILE A 301 -22.61 113.57 -30.93
N GLN A 302 -21.44 112.93 -31.06
CA GLN A 302 -20.20 113.63 -31.36
C GLN A 302 -20.27 114.39 -32.69
N THR A 303 -20.74 113.74 -33.77
CA THR A 303 -20.87 114.40 -35.08
C THR A 303 -21.85 115.59 -35.02
N PHE A 304 -22.94 115.47 -34.26
CA PHE A 304 -23.88 116.57 -34.08
C PHE A 304 -23.24 117.73 -33.31
N SER A 305 -22.52 117.42 -32.22
CA SER A 305 -21.77 118.38 -31.41
C SER A 305 -20.76 119.17 -32.27
N ASP A 306 -19.97 118.48 -33.09
CA ASP A 306 -18.98 119.11 -33.98
C ASP A 306 -19.66 120.04 -34.99
N LYS A 307 -20.80 119.62 -35.55
CA LYS A 307 -21.57 120.43 -36.52
C LYS A 307 -22.20 121.66 -35.88
N THR A 308 -22.67 121.57 -34.64
CA THR A 308 -23.17 122.73 -33.89
C THR A 308 -22.04 123.71 -33.56
N ALA A 309 -20.84 123.23 -33.22
CA ALA A 309 -19.68 124.10 -32.97
C ALA A 309 -19.30 124.90 -34.23
N GLU A 310 -19.34 124.28 -35.41
CA GLU A 310 -19.08 124.96 -36.69
C GLU A 310 -20.09 126.07 -36.98
N GLN A 311 -21.38 125.84 -36.72
CA GLN A 311 -22.41 126.86 -36.90
C GLN A 311 -22.25 128.05 -35.94
N ILE A 312 -21.88 127.79 -34.68
CA ILE A 312 -21.64 128.83 -33.68
C ILE A 312 -20.47 129.73 -34.12
N ASN A 313 -19.34 129.14 -34.54
CA ASN A 313 -18.18 129.91 -35.02
C ASN A 313 -18.53 130.81 -36.22
N THR A 314 -19.39 130.32 -37.12
CA THR A 314 -19.86 131.09 -38.28
C THR A 314 -20.76 132.27 -37.87
N LEU A 315 -21.59 132.09 -36.85
CA LEU A 315 -22.44 133.14 -36.27
C LEU A 315 -21.62 134.21 -35.54
N GLU A 316 -20.61 133.78 -34.78
CA GLU A 316 -19.75 134.66 -33.99
C GLU A 316 -18.97 135.63 -34.89
N SER A 317 -18.40 135.14 -35.99
CA SER A 317 -17.72 136.00 -36.98
C SER A 317 -18.64 137.06 -37.62
N ARG A 318 -19.92 136.76 -37.85
CA ARG A 318 -20.90 137.74 -38.36
C ARG A 318 -21.26 138.81 -37.34
N PHE A 319 -21.36 138.42 -36.06
CA PHE A 319 -21.71 139.35 -34.98
C PHE A 319 -20.59 140.39 -34.78
N GLN A 320 -19.33 139.95 -34.90
CA GLN A 320 -18.16 140.81 -34.75
C GLN A 320 -18.11 141.91 -35.82
N LEU A 321 -18.43 141.58 -37.08
CA LEU A 321 -18.48 142.56 -38.18
C LEU A 321 -19.54 143.64 -37.96
N LEU A 322 -20.70 143.26 -37.40
CA LEU A 322 -21.80 144.19 -37.09
C LEU A 322 -21.43 145.14 -35.95
N ASN A 323 -20.68 144.64 -34.97
CA ASN A 323 -20.24 145.41 -33.81
C ASN A 323 -19.26 146.54 -34.20
N ASP A 324 -18.32 146.25 -35.11
CA ASP A 324 -17.36 147.24 -35.60
C ASP A 324 -18.04 148.40 -36.36
N GLN A 325 -19.12 148.11 -37.09
CA GLN A 325 -19.91 149.14 -37.79
C GLN A 325 -20.63 150.09 -36.82
N LEU A 326 -21.11 149.57 -35.69
CA LEU A 326 -21.80 150.34 -34.65
C LEU A 326 -20.85 151.34 -33.98
N GLN A 327 -19.64 150.91 -33.66
CA GLN A 327 -18.62 151.74 -33.01
C GLN A 327 -18.20 152.94 -33.86
N GLN A 328 -18.20 152.78 -35.18
CA GLN A 328 -17.85 153.85 -36.11
C GLN A 328 -18.93 154.95 -36.21
N MET A 329 -20.21 154.62 -35.98
CA MET A 329 -21.27 155.63 -35.89
C MET A 329 -21.19 156.44 -34.61
N GLU A 330 -20.89 155.80 -33.46
CA GLU A 330 -20.83 156.49 -32.17
C GLU A 330 -19.82 157.65 -32.17
N SER A 331 -18.64 157.46 -32.77
CA SER A 331 -17.61 158.52 -32.79
C SER A 331 -18.03 159.76 -33.59
N THR A 332 -18.90 159.62 -34.59
CA THR A 332 -19.39 160.76 -35.39
C THR A 332 -20.43 161.59 -34.66
N VAL A 333 -21.22 160.96 -33.77
CA VAL A 333 -22.25 161.63 -32.97
C VAL A 333 -21.60 162.50 -31.88
N GLU A 334 -20.52 162.02 -31.27
CA GLU A 334 -19.85 162.71 -30.17
C GLU A 334 -19.16 164.01 -30.61
N GLU A 335 -18.62 164.06 -31.83
CA GLU A 335 -17.98 165.28 -32.36
C GLU A 335 -18.98 166.41 -32.66
N LEU A 336 -20.20 166.07 -33.07
CA LEU A 336 -21.30 167.03 -33.29
C LEU A 336 -21.83 167.62 -31.97
N SER A 337 -21.93 166.80 -30.93
CA SER A 337 -22.38 167.20 -29.60
C SER A 337 -21.47 168.29 -29.00
N ASN A 338 -20.15 168.11 -29.08
CA ASN A 338 -19.18 169.05 -28.52
C ASN A 338 -19.20 170.42 -29.18
N LYS A 339 -19.48 170.50 -30.49
CA LYS A 339 -19.62 171.78 -31.20
C LYS A 339 -20.87 172.55 -30.76
N LEU A 340 -21.96 171.85 -30.43
CA LEU A 340 -23.21 172.45 -29.96
C LEU A 340 -23.05 173.03 -28.53
N GLN A 341 -22.31 172.34 -27.68
CA GLN A 341 -22.14 172.68 -26.28
C GLN A 341 -21.37 174.01 -26.09
N TYR A 342 -20.37 174.30 -26.92
CA TYR A 342 -19.63 175.57 -26.88
C TYR A 342 -20.47 176.80 -27.26
N ALA A 343 -21.45 176.63 -28.16
CA ALA A 343 -22.35 177.72 -28.55
C ALA A 343 -23.33 178.09 -27.41
N ILE A 344 -23.77 177.10 -26.63
CA ILE A 344 -24.71 177.31 -25.52
C ILE A 344 -24.05 178.08 -24.35
N PHE A 345 -22.80 177.77 -24.02
CA PHE A 345 -22.08 178.46 -22.93
C PHE A 345 -21.86 179.96 -23.19
N ALA A 346 -21.66 180.35 -24.46
CA ALA A 346 -21.50 181.77 -24.82
C ALA A 346 -22.78 182.59 -24.59
N ILE A 347 -23.96 181.98 -24.74
CA ILE A 347 -25.26 182.65 -24.57
C ILE A 347 -25.61 182.81 -23.07
N ILE A 348 -25.29 181.80 -22.25
CA ILE A 348 -25.59 181.82 -20.80
C ILE A 348 -24.82 182.93 -20.06
N ALA A 349 -23.58 183.22 -20.47
CA ALA A 349 -22.78 184.28 -19.86
C ALA A 349 -23.38 185.69 -20.06
N ILE A 350 -24.07 185.93 -21.19
CA ILE A 350 -24.71 187.21 -21.50
C ILE A 350 -25.98 187.40 -20.65
N VAL A 351 -26.71 186.32 -20.34
CA VAL A 351 -27.95 186.35 -19.54
C VAL A 351 -27.66 186.57 -18.05
N ALA A 352 -26.58 186.01 -17.51
CA ALA A 352 -26.25 186.12 -16.08
C ALA A 352 -25.94 187.56 -15.64
N ILE A 353 -25.33 188.38 -16.51
CA ILE A 353 -25.01 189.79 -16.20
C ILE A 353 -26.29 190.64 -16.09
N VAL A 354 -27.32 190.32 -16.89
CA VAL A 354 -28.62 191.02 -16.88
C VAL A 354 -29.44 190.70 -15.62
N ILE A 355 -29.36 189.47 -15.11
CA ILE A 355 -30.08 189.04 -13.89
C ILE A 355 -29.49 189.69 -12.62
N CYS A 356 -28.17 189.93 -12.60
CA CYS A 356 -27.50 190.59 -11.47
C CYS A 356 -27.98 192.03 -11.24
N ALA A 357 -28.45 192.72 -12.30
CA ALA A 357 -29.00 194.08 -12.22
C ALA A 357 -30.41 194.15 -11.61
N ILE A 358 -31.15 193.03 -11.53
CA ILE A 358 -32.54 192.97 -11.07
C ILE A 358 -32.63 192.67 -9.56
N CYS A 359 -31.75 191.84 -9.00
CA CYS A 359 -31.85 191.40 -7.61
C CYS A 359 -31.56 192.49 -6.56
N ILE A 360 -30.76 193.52 -6.87
CA ILE A 360 -30.46 194.60 -5.92
C ILE A 360 -31.70 195.49 -5.65
N LYS A 361 -32.69 195.53 -6.56
CA LYS A 361 -33.92 196.33 -6.42
C LYS A 361 -35.00 195.69 -5.51
N CYS A 362 -34.88 194.41 -5.14
CA CYS A 362 -35.94 193.69 -4.42
C CYS A 362 -35.79 193.69 -2.88
N SER A 363 -34.59 193.90 -2.35
CA SER A 363 -34.35 193.82 -0.89
C SER A 363 -34.90 195.02 -0.11
N THR A 364 -35.24 196.11 -0.80
CA THR A 364 -35.80 197.36 -0.24
C THR A 364 -37.29 197.27 0.13
N LEU A 365 -38.00 196.18 -0.23
CA LEU A 365 -39.46 196.12 -0.10
C LEU A 365 -39.98 195.27 1.08
N VAL A 366 -39.17 194.38 1.66
CA VAL A 366 -39.67 193.38 2.62
C VAL A 366 -39.54 193.84 4.08
N ILE A 367 -38.56 194.68 4.42
CA ILE A 367 -38.35 195.08 5.82
C ILE A 367 -39.39 196.12 6.29
N THR A 368 -39.95 196.91 5.38
CA THR A 368 -40.99 197.92 5.65
C THR A 368 -42.35 197.34 6.06
N VAL A 369 -42.62 196.06 5.79
CA VAL A 369 -43.96 195.47 6.01
C VAL A 369 -44.09 194.76 7.38
N THR A 370 -42.99 194.37 8.02
CA THR A 370 -43.07 193.40 9.14
C THR A 370 -43.30 193.99 10.54
N ILE A 371 -42.91 195.23 10.85
CA ILE A 371 -42.99 195.74 12.25
C ILE A 371 -44.14 196.75 12.46
N LEU A 372 -44.74 197.26 11.38
CA LEU A 372 -46.06 197.90 11.39
C LEU A 372 -47.18 197.00 11.97
N VAL A 373 -46.95 195.68 12.05
CA VAL A 373 -47.89 194.70 12.60
C VAL A 373 -47.78 194.56 14.13
N ILE A 374 -46.64 194.86 14.76
CA ILE A 374 -46.48 194.72 16.22
C ILE A 374 -47.13 195.89 16.98
N PHE A 375 -47.30 197.04 16.32
CA PHE A 375 -47.96 198.22 16.87
C PHE A 375 -49.49 198.05 17.05
N LEU A 376 -50.12 197.04 16.45
CA LEU A 376 -51.58 196.90 16.44
C LEU A 376 -52.17 195.94 17.48
N CYS A 377 -51.38 195.12 18.19
CA CYS A 377 -51.96 194.04 19.01
C CYS A 377 -52.01 194.26 20.54
N ILE A 378 -51.43 195.31 21.15
CA ILE A 378 -51.50 195.49 22.63
C ILE A 378 -52.04 196.87 23.08
N VAL A 379 -52.48 197.72 22.14
CA VAL A 379 -53.29 198.93 22.44
C VAL A 379 -54.76 198.61 22.73
N LEU A 380 -55.18 197.34 22.64
CA LEU A 380 -56.55 196.91 22.91
C LEU A 380 -56.59 196.10 24.22
N GLU A 381 -57.46 196.55 25.13
CA GLU A 381 -57.89 195.89 26.39
C GLU A 381 -57.03 196.19 27.62
N LEU A 382 -57.13 197.38 28.25
CA LEU A 382 -58.33 198.02 28.85
C LEU A 382 -58.87 197.17 30.01
N LYS A 383 -58.69 197.59 31.27
CA LYS A 383 -59.54 198.57 31.98
C LYS A 383 -60.66 197.84 32.74
N ASP A 384 -60.28 197.29 33.89
CA ASP A 384 -61.09 196.87 35.06
C ASP A 384 -60.04 196.48 36.14
N ASP A 385 -60.08 196.81 37.42
CA ASP A 385 -61.01 197.61 38.23
C ASP A 385 -60.36 197.83 39.62
N GLU A 386 -60.98 198.72 40.39
CA GLU A 386 -60.75 199.24 41.74
C GLU A 386 -60.40 198.30 42.94
N ARG A 387 -59.77 198.91 43.97
CA ARG A 387 -59.75 198.60 45.44
C ARG A 387 -58.91 197.41 45.98
N SER A 388 -57.73 197.72 46.54
CA SER A 388 -57.45 197.87 47.99
C SER A 388 -55.99 198.22 48.23
#